data_AF-A0A374AG08-F1
#
_entry.id   AF-A0A374AG08-F1
#
_cell.length_a   1.000
_cell.length_b   1.000
_cell.length_c   1.000
_cell.angle_alpha   90.00
_cell.angle_beta   90.00
_cell.angle_gamma   90.00
#
_symmetry.space_group_name_H-M   'P 1'
#
loop_
_entity.id
_entity.type
_entity.pdbx_description
1 polymer ?
#
loop_
_entity_poly.entity_id
_entity_poly.type
_entity_poly.pdbx_seq_one_letter_code
_entity_poly.pdbx_strand_id
1 'polypeptide(L)'
;MKLISMADNRKSFQICAISGTKKFNIIEMLFLKQGEYSDNSGRKYSYVEYKIRVLVNKFGTYRTYTVWHIRKKDAWYIKDNCAELLENLELSTNKYQYL
;
A
#
# COMPACT_ATOMS: atom_id res chain seq x y z
N MET A 1 -3.39 -7.72 5.35
CA MET A 1 -2.12 -7.33 4.68
C MET A 1 -2.24 -7.70 3.21
N LYS A 2 -1.95 -6.77 2.30
CA LYS A 2 -2.10 -6.99 0.85
C LYS A 2 -0.72 -7.03 0.19
N LEU A 3 -0.46 -8.06 -0.62
CA LEU A 3 0.81 -8.19 -1.35
C LEU A 3 0.92 -7.10 -2.40
N ILE A 4 2.13 -6.55 -2.54
CA ILE A 4 2.45 -5.47 -3.45
C ILE A 4 3.64 -5.88 -4.29
N SER A 5 3.49 -5.75 -5.61
CA SER A 5 4.61 -5.83 -6.54
C SER A 5 5.32 -4.48 -6.60
N MET A 6 6.64 -4.48 -6.40
CA MET A 6 7.50 -3.32 -6.56
C MET A 6 8.25 -3.48 -7.89
N ALA A 7 8.12 -2.51 -8.81
CA ALA A 7 8.88 -2.54 -10.07
C ALA A 7 10.29 -1.97 -9.90
N ASP A 8 11.20 -2.41 -10.79
CA ASP A 8 12.68 -2.44 -10.85
C ASP A 8 13.55 -1.32 -10.23
N ASN A 9 13.02 -0.33 -9.52
CA ASN A 9 13.84 0.67 -8.82
C ASN A 9 13.24 1.21 -7.51
N ARG A 10 12.31 0.49 -6.86
CA ARG A 10 11.63 0.90 -5.59
C ARG A 10 10.87 2.25 -5.66
N LYS A 11 10.76 2.86 -6.83
CA LYS A 11 10.09 4.16 -7.06
C LYS A 11 8.59 4.03 -7.32
N SER A 12 8.06 2.83 -7.47
CA SER A 12 6.63 2.64 -7.71
C SER A 12 6.18 1.27 -7.22
N PHE A 13 4.91 1.16 -6.89
CA PHE A 13 4.30 -0.07 -6.42
C PHE A 13 2.94 -0.30 -7.07
N GLN A 14 2.51 -1.56 -7.13
CA GLN A 14 1.24 -1.96 -7.72
C GLN A 14 0.32 -2.61 -6.69
N ILE A 15 -0.96 -2.27 -6.77
CA ILE A 15 -2.03 -2.82 -5.94
C ILE A 15 -3.05 -3.48 -6.85
N CYS A 16 -3.29 -4.77 -6.64
CA CYS A 16 -4.35 -5.49 -7.36
C CYS A 16 -5.67 -5.30 -6.60
N ALA A 17 -6.55 -4.40 -7.03
CA ALA A 17 -7.90 -4.23 -6.47
C ALA A 17 -8.99 -4.84 -7.37
N ILE A 18 -10.23 -4.83 -6.86
CA ILE A 18 -11.41 -5.29 -7.60
C ILE A 18 -11.58 -4.48 -8.90
N SER A 19 -11.21 -3.20 -8.90
CA SER A 19 -11.19 -2.31 -10.06
C SER A 19 -10.04 -2.56 -11.05
N GLY A 20 -9.21 -3.58 -10.82
CA GLY A 20 -8.00 -3.87 -11.57
C GLY A 20 -6.72 -3.48 -10.82
N THR A 21 -5.60 -3.55 -11.52
CA THR A 21 -4.29 -3.25 -10.94
C THR A 21 -3.95 -1.78 -11.09
N LYS A 22 -3.82 -1.04 -9.98
CA LYS A 22 -3.34 0.36 -9.98
C LYS A 22 -1.87 0.44 -9.61
N LYS A 23 -1.14 1.30 -10.33
CA LYS A 23 0.28 1.62 -10.07
C LYS A 23 0.39 2.99 -9.40
N PHE A 24 1.14 3.06 -8.31
CA PHE A 24 1.41 4.29 -7.57
C PHE A 24 2.90 4.60 -7.58
N ASN A 25 3.24 5.86 -7.83
CA ASN A 25 4.62 6.33 -7.74
C ASN A 25 4.93 6.75 -6.30
N ILE A 26 6.02 6.22 -5.76
CA ILE A 26 6.56 6.56 -4.46
C ILE A 26 7.42 7.81 -4.61
N ILE A 27 7.00 8.86 -3.93
CA ILE A 27 7.68 10.15 -3.92
C ILE A 27 8.69 10.19 -2.78
N GLU A 28 8.33 9.64 -1.62
CA GLU A 28 9.17 9.62 -0.42
C GLU A 28 9.08 8.26 0.27
N MET A 29 10.18 7.81 0.87
CA MET A 29 10.27 6.59 1.66
C MET A 29 11.11 6.85 2.91
N LEU A 30 10.52 6.64 4.08
CA LEU A 30 11.15 6.81 5.37
C LEU A 30 11.26 5.46 6.08
N PHE A 31 12.46 5.09 6.51
CA PHE A 31 12.67 3.92 7.37
C PHE A 31 12.07 4.18 8.77
N LEU A 32 11.34 3.20 9.31
CA LEU A 32 10.82 3.28 10.67
C LEU A 32 11.54 2.31 11.62
N LYS A 33 11.49 1.01 11.32
CA LYS A 33 12.07 -0.03 12.17
C LYS A 33 12.29 -1.35 11.44
N GLN A 34 13.00 -2.26 12.11
CA GLN A 34 13.13 -3.65 11.72
C GLN A 34 12.54 -4.55 12.82
N GLY A 35 11.95 -5.69 12.44
CA GLY A 35 11.38 -6.63 13.41
C GLY A 35 11.18 -8.03 12.83
N GLU A 36 10.49 -8.87 13.60
CA GLU A 36 10.16 -10.25 13.22
C GLU A 36 8.64 -10.48 13.18
N TYR A 37 8.21 -11.34 12.27
CA TYR A 37 6.83 -11.79 12.12
C TYR A 37 6.81 -13.30 11.88
N SER A 38 5.87 -14.00 12.51
CA SER A 38 5.59 -15.42 12.23
C SER A 38 4.36 -15.53 11.34
N ASP A 39 4.47 -16.25 10.22
CA ASP A 39 3.31 -16.58 9.42
C ASP A 39 2.44 -17.66 10.08
N ASN A 40 1.30 -18.00 9.46
CA ASN A 40 0.34 -18.97 9.99
C ASN A 40 0.93 -20.40 10.11
N SER A 41 2.07 -20.69 9.47
CA SER A 41 2.79 -21.96 9.64
C SER A 41 3.77 -21.95 10.82
N GLY A 42 3.87 -20.84 11.56
CA GLY A 42 4.83 -20.63 12.63
C GLY A 42 6.23 -20.22 12.15
N ARG A 43 6.42 -20.07 10.83
CA ARG A 43 7.71 -19.71 10.26
C ARG A 43 7.99 -18.23 10.49
N LYS A 44 9.14 -17.94 11.12
CA LYS A 44 9.61 -16.58 11.39
C LYS A 44 10.27 -15.95 10.17
N TYR A 45 9.99 -14.67 9.94
CA TYR A 45 10.63 -13.83 8.95
C TYR A 45 10.97 -12.47 9.56
N SER A 46 12.14 -11.95 9.19
CA SER A 46 12.47 -10.55 9.45
C SER A 46 11.79 -9.65 8.42
N TYR A 47 11.28 -8.51 8.88
CA TYR A 47 10.71 -7.46 8.03
C TYR A 47 11.39 -6.12 8.30
N VAL A 48 11.39 -5.24 7.29
CA VAL A 48 11.70 -3.82 7.45
C VAL A 48 10.43 -3.01 7.22
N GLU A 49 10.10 -2.12 8.16
CA GLU A 49 8.94 -1.25 8.09
C GLU A 49 9.35 0.13 7.59
N TYR A 50 8.59 0.62 6.60
CA TYR A 50 8.76 1.95 6.02
C TYR A 50 7.43 2.71 6.05
N LYS A 51 7.54 4.04 6.08
CA LYS A 51 6.45 4.95 5.75
C LYS A 51 6.72 5.54 4.36
N ILE A 52 5.81 5.31 3.42
CA ILE A 52 5.93 5.79 2.04
C ILE A 52 4.87 6.85 1.75
N ARG A 53 5.24 7.87 0.99
CA ARG A 53 4.29 8.87 0.45
C ARG A 53 4.16 8.66 -1.05
N VAL A 54 2.92 8.62 -1.53
CA VAL A 54 2.60 8.40 -2.95
C VAL A 54 1.65 9.44 -3.51
N LEU A 55 1.79 9.68 -4.81
CA LEU A 55 0.89 10.51 -5.58
C LEU A 55 -0.31 9.66 -6.04
N VAL A 56 -1.52 10.07 -5.64
CA VAL A 56 -2.77 9.34 -5.93
C VAL A 56 -3.37 9.78 -7.26
N ASN A 57 -3.22 11.05 -7.63
CA ASN A 57 -3.76 11.59 -8.88
C ASN A 57 -2.86 12.70 -9.45
N LYS A 58 -3.14 13.11 -10.69
CA LYS A 58 -2.41 14.18 -11.39
C LYS A 58 -2.59 15.58 -10.79
N PHE A 59 -3.53 15.76 -9.87
CA PHE A 59 -3.84 17.04 -9.23
C PHE A 59 -3.03 17.29 -7.95
N GLY A 60 -2.06 16.43 -7.64
CA GLY A 60 -1.20 16.60 -6.47
C GLY A 60 -1.80 16.08 -5.17
N THR A 61 -2.79 15.19 -5.22
CA THR A 61 -3.28 14.52 -4.00
C THR A 61 -2.29 13.44 -3.57
N TYR A 62 -1.79 13.54 -2.34
CA TYR A 62 -0.86 12.57 -1.77
C TYR A 62 -1.51 11.72 -0.70
N ARG A 63 -1.01 10.49 -0.54
CA ARG A 63 -1.34 9.63 0.60
C ARG A 63 -0.09 8.97 1.14
N THR A 64 -0.19 8.58 2.40
CA THR A 64 0.92 7.96 3.12
C THR A 64 0.52 6.57 3.57
N TYR A 65 1.42 5.60 3.39
CA TYR A 65 1.20 4.21 3.78
C TYR A 65 2.38 3.68 4.59
N THR A 66 2.07 2.81 5.54
CA THR A 66 2.99 1.98 6.29
C THR A 66 3.10 0.64 5.58
N VAL A 67 4.32 0.29 5.19
CA VAL A 67 4.60 -0.93 4.42
C VAL A 67 5.66 -1.78 5.09
N TRP A 68 5.50 -3.09 4.99
CA TRP A 68 6.49 -4.09 5.39
C TRP A 68 7.16 -4.67 4.16
N HIS A 69 8.49 -4.73 4.19
CA HIS A 69 9.29 -5.49 3.24
C HIS A 69 9.87 -6.73 3.91
N ILE A 70 9.47 -7.91 3.44
CA ILE A 70 9.99 -9.20 3.88
C ILE A 70 11.02 -9.69 2.86
N ARG A 71 12.30 -9.38 3.10
CA ARG A 71 13.41 -9.65 2.16
C ARG A 71 13.49 -11.10 1.70
N LYS A 72 13.29 -12.06 2.61
CA LYS A 72 13.36 -13.50 2.29
C LYS A 72 12.30 -13.97 1.30
N LYS A 73 11.16 -13.27 1.24
CA LYS A 73 10.07 -13.54 0.29
C LYS A 73 10.12 -12.59 -0.93
N ASP A 74 11.04 -11.63 -0.91
CA ASP A 74 11.05 -10.46 -1.79
C ASP A 74 9.65 -9.83 -1.94
N ALA A 75 8.96 -9.69 -0.82
CA ALA A 75 7.54 -9.35 -0.80
C ALA A 75 7.26 -8.11 0.03
N TRP A 76 6.39 -7.24 -0.49
CA TRP A 76 5.98 -6.00 0.15
C TRP A 76 4.50 -6.05 0.54
N TYR A 77 4.15 -5.46 1.69
CA TYR A 77 2.81 -5.49 2.23
C TYR A 77 2.39 -4.14 2.80
N ILE A 78 1.23 -3.60 2.39
CA ILE A 78 0.60 -2.46 3.07
C ILE A 78 -0.09 -2.96 4.34
N LYS A 79 0.14 -2.24 5.44
CA LYS A 79 -0.55 -2.45 6.72
C LYS A 79 -1.82 -1.61 6.86
N ASP A 80 -1.82 -0.43 6.27
CA ASP A 80 -2.95 0.50 6.37
C ASP A 80 -4.11 0.09 5.46
N ASN A 81 -5.28 0.69 5.69
CA ASN A 81 -6.38 0.58 4.74
C ASN A 81 -6.01 1.28 3.42
N CYS A 82 -6.12 0.54 2.33
CA CYS A 82 -5.70 1.01 1.02
C CYS A 82 -6.75 1.95 0.40
N ALA A 83 -6.32 3.10 -0.13
CA ALA A 83 -7.21 4.17 -0.58
C ALA A 83 -8.16 3.85 -1.72
N GLU A 84 -7.91 2.80 -2.51
CA GLU A 84 -8.86 2.36 -3.54
C GLU A 84 -10.23 1.95 -2.97
N LEU A 85 -10.32 1.68 -1.66
CA LEU A 85 -11.60 1.51 -0.99
C LEU A 85 -12.36 2.84 -0.77
N LEU A 86 -11.69 3.99 -0.87
CA LEU A 86 -12.28 5.30 -0.53
C LEU A 86 -12.82 6.07 -1.73
N GLU A 87 -12.25 5.92 -2.93
CA GLU A 87 -12.81 6.54 -4.16
C GLU A 87 -14.23 6.00 -4.47
N ASN A 88 -14.53 4.74 -4.12
CA ASN A 88 -15.90 4.20 -4.23
C ASN A 88 -16.83 4.65 -3.09
N LEU A 89 -16.28 5.04 -1.94
CA LEU A 89 -17.05 5.54 -0.80
C LEU A 89 -17.51 6.99 -1.02
N GLU A 90 -16.69 7.81 -1.67
CA GLU A 90 -17.04 9.19 -2.07
C GLU A 90 -18.09 9.22 -3.21
N LEU A 91 -18.10 8.22 -4.09
CA LEU A 91 -19.16 8.05 -5.10
C LEU A 91 -20.48 7.53 -4.52
N SER A 92 -20.45 6.67 -3.49
CA SER A 92 -21.68 6.14 -2.88
C SER A 92 -22.39 7.12 -1.94
N THR A 93 -21.65 8.06 -1.33
CA THR A 93 -22.21 9.04 -0.39
C THR A 93 -22.98 10.16 -1.10
N ASN A 94 -22.64 10.48 -2.35
CA ASN A 94 -23.37 11.46 -3.17
C ASN A 94 -24.71 10.96 -3.73
N LYS A 95 -25.07 9.67 -3.56
CA LYS A 95 -26.37 9.15 -4.01
C LYS A 95 -27.52 9.34 -3.01
N TYR A 96 -27.25 9.78 -1.79
CA TYR A 96 -28.28 9.95 -0.74
C TYR A 96 -28.70 11.41 -0.49
N GLN A 97 -28.27 12.37 -1.33
CA GLN A 97 -28.63 13.79 -1.19
C GLN A 97 -29.72 14.29 -2.15
N TYR A 98 -30.44 13.39 -2.83
CA TYR A 98 -31.62 13.75 -3.61
C TYR A 98 -32.80 12.86 -3.23
N LEU A 99 -33.43 13.18 -2.10
CA LEU A 99 -34.84 12.92 -1.80
C LEU A 99 -35.38 14.07 -0.96
#